data_AF-A0A343W0S9-F1
#
_entry.id   AF-A0A343W0S9-F1
#
_cell.length_a   1.000
_cell.length_b   1.000
_cell.length_c   1.000
_cell.angle_alpha   90.00
_cell.angle_beta   90.00
_cell.angle_gamma   90.00
#
_symmetry.space_group_name_H-M   'P 1'
#
loop_
_entity.id
_entity.type
_entity.pdbx_description
1 polymer ?
#
loop_
_entity_poly.entity_id
_entity_poly.type
_entity_poly.pdbx_seq_one_letter_code
_entity_poly.pdbx_strand_id
1 'polypeptide(L)'
;VRVKEESEVIEGEVVEIEIEKFASGNNDNKQSGKCLGKMVLKTTEMETVYDLGNKMIEALQKENITAGDVICIDKGTGKITKIGRSFGKSKDFDAMDPNTNFVQCPEGELQKRKEVVHTVTLHDIDVINSRTQGFLALFSGDTGEIKNEIREHVDLKINEWQEDEKAEIVPGVLFIDEVHMLDIECFSYLNRALESEQSPIVIMATNRG
;
A
#
# COMPACT_ATOMS: atom_id res chain seq x y z
N VAL A 1 5.72 -11.68 -8.14
CA VAL A 1 6.85 -10.73 -8.23
C VAL A 1 6.92 -9.93 -6.95
N ARG A 2 8.11 -9.85 -6.33
CA ARG A 2 8.41 -8.98 -5.20
C ARG A 2 9.12 -7.75 -5.75
N VAL A 3 8.46 -6.60 -5.70
CA VAL A 3 9.07 -5.31 -6.07
C VAL A 3 9.54 -4.64 -4.80
N LYS A 4 10.81 -4.25 -4.78
CA LYS A 4 11.39 -3.47 -3.67
C LYS A 4 11.26 -2.00 -4.03
N GLU A 5 10.48 -1.27 -3.24
CA GLU A 5 10.35 0.18 -3.38
C GLU A 5 10.95 0.85 -2.14
N GLU A 6 11.91 1.75 -2.35
CA GLU A 6 12.40 2.64 -1.30
C GLU A 6 11.41 3.78 -1.12
N SER A 7 10.72 3.81 0.02
CA SER A 7 9.86 4.93 0.39
C SER A 7 10.46 5.70 1.57
N GLU A 8 10.43 7.04 1.46
CA GLU A 8 10.76 7.91 2.58
C GLU A 8 9.54 8.06 3.48
N VAL A 9 9.63 7.56 4.71
CA VAL A 9 8.58 7.64 5.71
C VAL A 9 8.98 8.56 6.85
N ILE A 10 8.01 9.30 7.39
CA ILE A 10 8.16 10.11 8.59
C ILE A 10 7.34 9.46 9.69
N GLU A 11 8.01 9.01 10.76
CA GLU A 11 7.37 8.32 11.89
C GLU A 11 7.59 9.13 13.17
N GLY A 12 6.52 9.52 13.84
CA GLY A 12 6.61 10.33 15.06
C GLY A 12 5.33 10.33 15.90
N GLU A 13 5.47 10.71 17.16
CA GLU A 13 4.34 11.04 18.03
C GLU A 13 3.90 12.48 17.83
N VAL A 14 2.60 12.68 17.65
CA VAL A 14 1.99 14.00 17.56
C VAL A 14 1.96 14.66 18.93
N VAL A 15 2.64 15.80 19.09
CA VAL A 15 2.59 16.60 20.32
C VAL A 15 1.40 17.55 20.27
N GLU A 16 1.29 18.28 19.17
CA GLU A 16 0.30 19.33 18.97
C GLU A 16 -0.04 19.48 17.48
N ILE A 17 -1.29 19.84 17.20
CA ILE A 17 -1.79 20.15 15.86
C ILE A 17 -2.53 21.49 15.94
N GLU A 18 -2.03 22.49 15.24
CA GLU A 18 -2.67 23.78 15.05
C GLU A 18 -3.23 23.84 13.63
N ILE A 19 -4.51 24.14 13.46
CA ILE A 19 -5.13 24.28 12.14
C ILE A 19 -5.68 25.70 12.02
N GLU A 20 -5.01 26.53 11.24
CA GLU A 20 -5.48 27.89 10.92
C GLU A 20 -6.38 27.82 9.69
N LYS A 21 -7.70 27.94 9.93
CA LYS A 21 -8.67 28.10 8.86
C LYS A 21 -8.76 29.57 8.48
N PHE A 22 -8.07 29.96 7.41
CA PHE A 22 -8.31 31.27 6.79
C PHE A 22 -9.68 31.27 6.11
N ALA A 23 -10.69 31.76 6.83
CA ALA A 23 -11.96 32.11 6.22
C ALA A 23 -11.72 33.32 5.31
N SER A 24 -11.72 33.12 3.99
CA SER A 24 -11.80 34.24 3.05
C SER A 24 -13.12 34.94 3.30
N GLY A 25 -13.05 36.21 3.71
CA GLY A 25 -14.21 37.03 4.00
C GLY A 25 -15.11 37.19 2.77
N ASN A 26 -16.42 37.03 3.04
CA ASN A 26 -17.59 37.47 2.30
C ASN A 26 -17.80 37.05 0.83
N ASN A 27 -18.93 36.34 0.67
CA ASN A 27 -19.78 36.16 -0.50
C ASN A 27 -19.38 35.11 -1.55
N ASP A 28 -20.37 34.26 -1.81
CA ASP A 28 -20.52 33.30 -2.90
C ASP A 28 -19.87 31.91 -2.75
N ASN A 29 -20.76 30.96 -2.46
CA ASN A 29 -20.75 29.53 -2.72
C ASN A 29 -19.49 28.93 -3.38
N LYS A 30 -18.93 27.91 -2.69
CA LYS A 30 -18.02 26.89 -3.23
C LYS A 30 -16.60 27.39 -3.57
N GLN A 31 -15.76 27.57 -2.55
CA GLN A 31 -14.31 27.40 -2.73
C GLN A 31 -13.63 27.05 -1.41
N SER A 32 -12.96 25.89 -1.40
CA SER A 32 -12.17 25.37 -0.28
C SER A 32 -11.20 26.45 0.22
N GLY A 33 -11.47 26.98 1.42
CA GLY A 33 -10.54 27.87 2.10
C GLY A 33 -9.18 27.18 2.22
N LYS A 34 -8.11 27.92 1.90
CA LYS A 34 -6.73 27.44 2.04
C LYS A 34 -6.45 27.24 3.52
N CYS A 35 -6.68 26.03 4.02
CA CYS A 35 -6.32 25.67 5.39
C CYS A 35 -4.81 25.43 5.42
N LEU A 36 -4.12 26.19 6.26
CA LEU A 36 -2.73 25.97 6.61
C LEU A 36 -2.73 25.49 8.05
N GLY A 37 -1.96 24.45 8.34
CA GLY A 37 -1.83 23.92 9.69
C GLY A 37 -0.37 23.82 10.04
N LYS A 38 -0.09 23.68 11.33
CA LYS A 38 1.21 23.30 11.86
C LYS A 38 1.01 22.07 12.71
N MET A 39 1.93 21.13 12.62
CA MET A 39 1.95 19.94 13.45
C MET A 39 3.34 19.75 14.01
N VAL A 40 3.39 19.45 15.30
CA VAL A 40 4.63 19.15 15.98
C VAL A 40 4.73 17.65 16.15
N LEU A 41 5.77 17.07 15.54
CA LEU A 41 6.10 15.65 15.70
C LEU A 41 7.36 15.51 16.55
N LYS A 42 7.30 14.56 17.49
CA LYS A 42 8.45 14.17 18.31
C LYS A 42 8.78 12.69 18.15
N THR A 43 10.05 12.40 18.32
CA THR A 43 10.63 11.07 18.57
C THR A 43 11.29 11.11 19.95
N THR A 44 11.97 10.04 20.36
CA THR A 44 12.77 10.07 21.59
C THR A 44 13.97 11.01 21.50
N GLU A 45 14.43 11.35 20.29
CA GLU A 45 15.68 12.10 20.08
C GLU A 45 15.46 13.51 19.53
N MET A 46 14.41 13.73 18.73
CA MET A 46 14.15 15.03 18.12
C MET A 46 12.69 15.43 18.16
N GLU A 47 12.46 16.74 18.07
CA GLU A 47 11.15 17.35 17.89
C GLU A 47 11.23 18.36 16.75
N THR A 48 10.28 18.30 15.82
CA THR A 48 10.23 19.20 14.66
C THR A 48 8.83 19.65 14.35
N VAL A 49 8.72 20.86 13.82
CA VAL A 49 7.46 21.47 13.39
C VAL A 49 7.32 21.32 11.89
N TYR A 50 6.19 20.77 11.45
CA TYR A 50 5.83 20.60 10.05
C TYR A 50 4.65 21.51 9.69
N ASP A 51 4.81 22.25 8.59
CA ASP A 51 3.70 22.97 7.97
C ASP A 51 2.82 22.01 7.15
N LEU A 52 1.54 21.96 7.48
CA LEU A 52 0.54 21.11 6.84
C LEU A 52 -0.20 21.87 5.74
N GLY A 53 -0.26 21.26 4.56
CA GLY A 53 -1.16 21.69 3.48
C GLY A 53 -2.59 21.16 3.66
N ASN A 54 -3.52 21.72 2.88
CA ASN A 54 -4.95 21.37 2.96
C ASN A 54 -5.23 19.86 2.81
N LYS A 55 -4.55 19.17 1.89
CA LYS A 55 -4.70 17.72 1.69
C LYS A 55 -4.30 16.90 2.92
N MET A 56 -3.23 17.31 3.61
CA MET A 56 -2.75 16.64 4.82
C MET A 56 -3.70 16.87 5.98
N ILE A 57 -4.26 18.07 6.10
CA ILE A 57 -5.27 18.41 7.11
C ILE A 57 -6.53 17.56 6.94
N GLU A 58 -7.01 17.40 5.70
CA GLU A 58 -8.14 16.51 5.38
C GLU A 58 -7.83 15.05 5.74
N ALA A 59 -6.61 14.57 5.46
CA ALA A 59 -6.18 13.22 5.83
C ALA A 59 -6.11 13.01 7.36
N LEU A 60 -5.58 13.99 8.11
CA LEU A 60 -5.53 13.97 9.57
C LEU A 60 -6.94 13.92 10.19
N GLN A 61 -7.87 14.70 9.63
CA GLN A 61 -9.27 14.72 10.06
C GLN A 61 -9.98 13.40 9.73
N LYS A 62 -9.71 12.81 8.56
CA LYS A 62 -10.28 11.53 8.16
C LYS A 62 -9.86 10.38 9.08
N GLU A 63 -8.59 10.37 9.49
CA GLU A 63 -8.02 9.36 10.40
C GLU A 63 -8.25 9.69 11.89
N ASN A 64 -8.94 10.80 12.21
CA ASN A 64 -9.18 11.28 13.58
C ASN A 64 -7.91 11.31 14.45
N ILE A 65 -6.83 11.88 13.91
CA ILE A 65 -5.54 11.95 14.59
C ILE A 65 -5.56 13.04 15.65
N THR A 66 -5.09 12.69 16.86
CA THR A 66 -5.08 13.57 18.03
C THR A 66 -3.69 13.67 18.65
N ALA A 67 -3.48 14.68 19.50
CA ALA A 67 -2.25 14.81 20.27
C ALA A 67 -2.02 13.58 21.16
N GLY A 68 -0.87 12.93 20.99
CA GLY A 68 -0.47 11.68 21.64
C GLY A 68 -0.59 10.45 20.74
N ASP A 69 -1.08 10.57 19.51
CA ASP A 69 -1.07 9.47 18.55
C ASP A 69 0.30 9.34 17.86
N VAL A 70 0.73 8.10 17.61
CA VAL A 70 1.91 7.77 16.82
C VAL A 70 1.47 7.52 15.38
N ILE A 71 2.03 8.29 14.46
CA ILE A 71 1.64 8.27 13.05
C ILE A 71 2.84 7.98 12.15
N CYS A 72 2.57 7.36 11.02
CA CYS A 72 3.51 7.17 9.91
C CYS A 72 2.98 7.93 8.70
N ILE A 73 3.80 8.80 8.14
CA ILE A 73 3.50 9.58 6.94
C ILE A 73 4.43 9.12 5.83
N ASP A 74 3.86 8.58 4.77
CA ASP A 74 4.62 8.32 3.54
C ASP A 74 4.76 9.64 2.76
N LYS A 75 6.00 10.07 2.54
CA LYS A 75 6.31 11.36 1.89
C LYS A 75 6.04 11.33 0.38
N GLY A 76 6.08 10.15 -0.25
CA GLY A 76 5.79 9.99 -1.67
C GLY A 76 4.29 10.05 -1.96
N THR A 77 3.48 9.34 -1.17
CA THR A 77 2.03 9.27 -1.37
C THR A 77 1.25 10.34 -0.59
N GLY A 78 1.84 10.92 0.46
CA GLY A 78 1.14 11.79 1.40
C GLY A 78 0.10 11.05 2.26
N LYS A 79 0.14 9.72 2.28
CA LYS A 79 -0.77 8.90 3.07
C LYS A 79 -0.33 8.90 4.54
N ILE A 80 -1.26 9.22 5.42
CA ILE A 80 -1.05 9.19 6.87
C ILE A 80 -1.70 7.92 7.41
N THR A 81 -0.94 7.16 8.21
CA THR A 81 -1.42 5.93 8.86
C THR A 81 -1.24 6.07 10.36
N LYS A 82 -2.31 5.87 11.13
CA LYS A 82 -2.24 5.82 12.59
C LYS A 82 -1.70 4.46 13.04
N ILE A 83 -0.50 4.44 13.60
CA ILE A 83 0.13 3.21 14.13
C ILE A 83 -0.52 2.85 15.47
N GLY A 84 -0.79 3.86 16.30
CA GLY A 84 -1.47 3.69 17.58
C GLY A 84 -1.31 4.91 18.47
N ARG A 85 -1.41 4.74 19.79
CA ARG A 85 -1.33 5.82 20.77
C ARG A 85 -0.14 5.66 21.70
N SER A 86 0.53 6.75 22.05
CA SER A 86 1.70 6.72 22.92
C SER A 86 1.34 6.33 24.36
N PHE A 87 2.16 5.47 24.97
CA PHE A 87 1.98 5.05 26.37
C PHE A 87 2.02 6.22 27.36
N GLY A 88 2.74 7.31 27.03
CA GLY A 88 2.96 8.47 27.91
C GLY A 88 1.70 9.24 28.30
N LYS A 89 0.61 9.14 27.52
CA LYS A 89 -0.69 9.79 27.79
C LYS A 89 -1.83 8.80 28.11
N SER A 90 -1.50 7.53 28.36
CA SER A 90 -2.49 6.48 28.69
C SER A 90 -3.30 6.73 29.97
N LYS A 91 -2.80 7.58 30.88
CA LYS A 91 -3.44 7.85 32.19
C LYS A 91 -4.52 8.93 32.19
N ASP A 92 -4.57 9.79 31.16
CA ASP A 92 -5.44 10.98 31.19
C ASP A 92 -6.82 10.78 30.52
N PHE A 93 -7.08 9.60 29.95
CA PHE A 93 -8.34 9.30 29.25
C PHE A 93 -8.87 7.92 29.66
N ASP A 94 -9.63 7.90 30.75
CA ASP A 94 -10.34 6.74 31.35
C ASP A 94 -11.56 6.25 30.53
N ALA A 95 -11.66 6.67 29.26
CA ALA A 95 -12.76 6.35 28.34
C ALA A 95 -12.21 5.98 26.96
N MET A 96 -11.40 4.93 26.89
CA MET A 96 -10.85 4.43 25.61
C MET A 96 -11.73 3.36 24.98
N ASP A 97 -11.82 3.43 23.66
CA ASP A 97 -12.38 2.38 22.79
C ASP A 97 -11.53 1.10 22.95
N PRO A 98 -12.14 -0.09 23.11
CA PRO A 98 -11.40 -1.36 23.30
C PRO A 98 -10.41 -1.72 22.17
N ASN A 99 -10.40 -0.99 21.06
CA ASN A 99 -9.50 -1.17 19.92
C ASN A 99 -8.26 -0.25 19.90
N THR A 100 -7.95 0.53 20.94
CA THR A 100 -6.77 1.40 20.90
C THR A 100 -5.47 0.61 21.11
N ASN A 101 -4.71 0.42 20.03
CA ASN A 101 -3.34 -0.12 20.10
C ASN A 101 -2.38 0.90 20.72
N PHE A 102 -1.74 0.52 21.83
CA PHE A 102 -0.71 1.34 22.45
C PHE A 102 0.67 0.97 21.89
N VAL A 103 1.42 1.99 21.49
CA VAL A 103 2.76 1.86 20.90
C VAL A 103 3.73 2.80 21.59
N GLN A 104 5.00 2.41 21.63
CA GLN A 104 6.07 3.24 22.16
C GLN A 104 6.37 4.39 21.20
N CYS A 105 6.88 5.51 21.74
CA CYS A 105 7.40 6.60 20.94
C CYS A 105 8.49 6.08 19.99
N PRO A 106 8.45 6.39 18.69
CA PRO A 106 9.48 5.98 17.76
C PRO A 106 10.86 6.51 18.20
N GLU A 107 11.87 5.64 18.12
CA GLU A 107 13.26 5.99 18.42
C GLU A 107 14.03 6.39 17.17
N GLY A 108 15.06 7.24 17.33
CA GLY A 108 15.92 7.69 16.25
C GLY A 108 15.36 8.84 15.41
N GLU A 109 15.74 8.87 14.13
CA GLU A 109 15.38 9.98 13.25
C GLU A 109 13.87 10.02 12.88
N LEU A 110 13.26 11.21 12.79
CA LEU A 110 11.86 11.35 12.33
C LEU A 110 11.69 10.84 10.90
N GLN A 111 12.64 11.16 10.01
CA GLN A 111 12.61 10.75 8.61
C GLN A 111 13.47 9.50 8.44
N LYS A 112 12.86 8.41 8.00
CA LYS A 112 13.53 7.12 7.77
C LYS A 112 13.29 6.69 6.32
N ARG A 113 14.29 6.02 5.74
CA ARG A 113 14.11 5.28 4.49
C ARG A 113 13.67 3.88 4.82
N LYS A 114 12.52 3.48 4.30
CA LYS A 114 11.94 2.16 4.49
C LYS A 114 11.82 1.47 3.14
N GLU A 115 12.47 0.32 3.01
CA GLU A 115 12.22 -0.58 1.90
C GLU A 115 10.87 -1.26 2.14
N VAL A 116 9.90 -0.98 1.27
CA VAL A 116 8.61 -1.66 1.27
C VAL A 116 8.67 -2.71 0.16
N VAL A 117 8.49 -3.98 0.55
CA VAL A 117 8.44 -5.09 -0.39
C VAL A 117 6.99 -5.34 -0.75
N HIS A 118 6.62 -5.01 -1.98
CA HIS A 118 5.30 -5.27 -2.53
C HIS A 118 5.30 -6.60 -3.28
N THR A 119 4.45 -7.53 -2.86
CA THR A 119 4.26 -8.79 -3.57
C THR A 119 3.00 -8.72 -4.40
N VAL A 120 3.14 -8.79 -5.73
CA VAL A 120 2.05 -8.74 -6.71
C VAL A 120 2.18 -9.90 -7.71
N THR A 121 1.06 -10.40 -8.22
CA THR A 121 1.07 -11.45 -9.25
C THR A 121 1.27 -10.84 -10.64
N LEU A 122 1.81 -11.61 -11.60
CA LEU A 122 1.93 -11.15 -12.99
C LEU A 122 0.54 -10.84 -13.59
N HIS A 123 -0.46 -11.65 -13.23
CA HIS A 123 -1.83 -11.44 -13.66
C HIS A 123 -2.40 -10.09 -13.20
N ASP A 124 -2.11 -9.66 -11.96
CA ASP A 124 -2.58 -8.36 -11.47
C ASP A 124 -1.99 -7.20 -12.31
N ILE A 125 -0.71 -7.33 -12.67
CA ILE A 125 0.00 -6.34 -13.48
C ILE A 125 -0.58 -6.31 -14.90
N ASP A 126 -0.89 -7.47 -15.48
CA ASP A 126 -1.55 -7.56 -16.79
C ASP A 126 -2.92 -6.87 -16.79
N VAL A 127 -3.75 -7.14 -15.76
CA VAL A 127 -5.09 -6.53 -15.65
C VAL A 127 -5.00 -5.02 -15.51
N ILE A 128 -4.07 -4.52 -14.69
CA ILE A 128 -3.85 -3.07 -14.50
C ILE A 128 -3.45 -2.40 -15.81
N ASN A 129 -2.57 -3.02 -16.60
CA ASN A 129 -2.10 -2.46 -17.87
C ASN A 129 -3.13 -2.61 -19.01
N SER A 130 -4.08 -3.56 -18.91
CA SER A 130 -5.05 -3.81 -19.96
C SER A 130 -6.25 -2.87 -19.97
N ARG A 131 -6.66 -2.29 -18.84
CA ARG A 131 -7.93 -1.53 -18.73
C ARG A 131 -7.72 -0.08 -18.33
N THR A 132 -8.54 0.81 -18.89
CA THR A 132 -8.59 2.24 -18.54
C THR A 132 -9.03 2.51 -17.10
N GLN A 133 -9.78 1.59 -16.48
CA GLN A 133 -10.14 1.66 -15.05
C GLN A 133 -9.07 1.09 -14.10
N GLY A 134 -7.95 0.59 -14.63
CA GLY A 134 -6.77 0.18 -13.87
C GLY A 134 -7.08 -0.75 -12.68
N PHE A 135 -6.52 -0.41 -11.52
CA PHE A 135 -6.59 -1.19 -10.27
C PHE A 135 -8.01 -1.54 -9.80
N LEU A 136 -9.04 -0.72 -10.09
CA LEU A 136 -10.41 -1.01 -9.66
C LEU A 136 -10.99 -2.27 -10.32
N ALA A 137 -10.50 -2.63 -11.50
CA ALA A 137 -10.96 -3.79 -12.25
C ALA A 137 -10.65 -5.13 -11.53
N LEU A 138 -9.63 -5.15 -10.67
CA LEU A 138 -9.28 -6.31 -9.85
C LEU A 138 -10.41 -6.68 -8.86
N PHE A 139 -11.22 -5.71 -8.44
CA PHE A 139 -12.31 -5.92 -7.48
C PHE A 139 -13.67 -6.13 -8.13
N SER A 140 -13.82 -5.82 -9.42
CA SER A 140 -15.10 -5.95 -10.13
C SER A 140 -15.36 -7.36 -10.68
N GLY A 141 -14.38 -8.28 -10.67
CA GLY A 141 -14.53 -9.65 -11.15
C GLY A 141 -14.69 -9.81 -12.67
N ASP A 142 -15.03 -8.74 -13.38
CA ASP A 142 -15.03 -8.67 -14.85
C ASP A 142 -13.62 -8.42 -15.38
N THR A 143 -12.73 -9.40 -15.27
CA THR A 143 -11.33 -9.25 -15.73
C THR A 143 -11.21 -9.37 -17.25
N GLY A 144 -12.13 -10.07 -17.93
CA GLY A 144 -12.10 -10.25 -19.39
C GLY A 144 -10.82 -10.91 -19.91
N GLU A 145 -10.73 -11.10 -21.22
CA GLU A 145 -9.52 -11.64 -21.85
C GLU A 145 -8.45 -10.55 -22.01
N ILE A 146 -7.21 -10.87 -21.65
CA ILE A 146 -6.07 -9.98 -21.79
C ILE A 146 -5.37 -10.28 -23.11
N LYS A 147 -5.15 -9.24 -23.93
CA LYS A 147 -4.45 -9.38 -25.22
C LYS A 147 -3.00 -9.81 -25.01
N ASN A 148 -2.50 -10.67 -25.89
CA ASN A 148 -1.11 -11.12 -25.87
C ASN A 148 -0.10 -9.96 -25.94
N GLU A 149 -0.37 -8.90 -26.70
CA GLU A 149 0.48 -7.71 -26.80
C GLU A 149 0.77 -7.08 -25.42
N ILE A 150 -0.20 -7.08 -24.51
CA ILE A 150 -0.04 -6.53 -23.16
C ILE A 150 0.83 -7.46 -22.32
N ARG A 151 0.61 -8.77 -22.43
CA ARG A 151 1.41 -9.79 -21.71
C ARG A 151 2.87 -9.70 -22.11
N GLU A 152 3.16 -9.67 -23.42
CA GLU A 152 4.53 -9.54 -23.93
C GLU A 152 5.20 -8.24 -23.45
N HIS A 153 4.44 -7.13 -23.42
CA HIS A 153 4.95 -5.85 -22.91
C HIS A 153 5.22 -5.87 -21.40
N VAL A 154 4.38 -6.56 -20.62
CA VAL A 154 4.58 -6.74 -19.18
C VAL A 154 5.79 -7.65 -18.93
N ASP A 155 5.90 -8.77 -19.65
CA ASP A 155 7.02 -9.70 -19.54
C ASP A 155 8.36 -9.01 -19.82
N LEU A 156 8.43 -8.17 -20.86
CA LEU A 156 9.61 -7.36 -21.16
C LEU A 156 9.97 -6.43 -20.00
N LYS A 157 9.00 -5.70 -19.44
CA LYS A 157 9.24 -4.81 -18.29
C LYS A 157 9.67 -5.56 -17.03
N ILE A 158 9.11 -6.73 -16.78
CA ILE A 158 9.48 -7.55 -15.62
C ILE A 158 10.91 -8.06 -15.77
N ASN A 159 11.31 -8.46 -16.98
CA ASN A 159 12.69 -8.83 -17.26
C ASN A 159 13.64 -7.63 -17.05
N GLU A 160 13.30 -6.44 -17.54
CA GLU A 160 14.07 -5.21 -17.26
C GLU A 160 14.20 -4.94 -15.75
N TRP A 161 13.11 -5.07 -14.99
CA TRP A 161 13.14 -4.87 -13.53
C TRP A 161 13.93 -5.95 -12.79
N GLN A 162 14.01 -7.15 -13.34
CA GLN A 162 14.82 -8.23 -12.81
C GLN A 162 16.31 -8.00 -13.09
N GLU A 163 16.66 -7.49 -14.28
CA GLU A 163 18.04 -7.09 -14.63
C GLU A 163 18.52 -5.90 -13.77
N ASP A 164 17.63 -4.96 -13.46
CA ASP A 164 17.90 -3.81 -12.58
C ASP A 164 17.93 -4.16 -11.07
N GLU A 165 17.75 -5.43 -10.68
CA GLU A 165 17.61 -5.90 -9.29
C GLU A 165 16.48 -5.21 -8.48
N LYS A 166 15.53 -4.57 -9.17
CA LYS A 166 14.36 -3.89 -8.55
C LYS A 166 13.23 -4.86 -8.23
N ALA A 167 13.15 -5.97 -8.96
CA ALA A 167 12.12 -6.98 -8.81
C ALA A 167 12.70 -8.40 -8.74
N GLU A 168 12.10 -9.22 -7.89
CA GLU A 168 12.42 -10.64 -7.76
C GLU A 168 11.19 -11.49 -8.10
N ILE A 169 11.35 -12.46 -8.99
CA ILE A 169 10.26 -13.39 -9.32
C ILE A 169 10.29 -14.53 -8.31
N VAL A 170 9.16 -14.72 -7.63
CA VAL A 170 8.97 -15.82 -6.67
C VAL A 170 7.96 -16.79 -7.29
N PRO A 171 8.37 -18.02 -7.62
CA PRO A 171 7.46 -19.06 -8.08
C PRO A 171 6.42 -19.35 -7.00
N GLY A 172 5.15 -19.32 -7.41
CA GLY A 172 4.02 -19.66 -6.54
C GLY A 172 3.70 -21.16 -6.56
N VAL A 173 2.51 -21.48 -6.07
CA VAL A 173 1.92 -22.82 -6.17
C VAL A 173 0.59 -22.71 -6.92
N LEU A 174 0.41 -23.50 -7.97
CA LEU A 174 -0.85 -23.66 -8.67
C LEU A 174 -1.48 -24.99 -8.22
N PHE A 175 -2.59 -24.90 -7.49
CA PHE A 175 -3.36 -26.07 -7.09
C PHE A 175 -4.56 -26.26 -8.03
N ILE A 176 -4.65 -27.43 -8.64
CA ILE A 176 -5.75 -27.83 -9.51
C ILE A 176 -6.46 -29.02 -8.85
N ASP A 177 -7.65 -28.76 -8.32
CA ASP A 177 -8.54 -29.82 -7.86
C ASP A 177 -9.30 -30.44 -9.03
N GLU A 178 -9.75 -31.68 -8.85
CA GLU A 178 -10.52 -32.44 -9.84
C GLU A 178 -9.90 -32.45 -11.24
N VAL A 179 -8.58 -32.70 -11.33
CA VAL A 179 -7.82 -32.61 -12.59
C VAL A 179 -8.36 -33.53 -13.71
N HIS A 180 -9.16 -34.55 -13.36
CA HIS A 180 -9.86 -35.42 -14.30
C HIS A 180 -10.94 -34.71 -15.13
N MET A 181 -11.29 -33.46 -14.79
CA MET A 181 -12.18 -32.61 -15.58
C MET A 181 -11.45 -31.86 -16.70
N LEU A 182 -10.11 -31.85 -16.71
CA LEU A 182 -9.32 -31.21 -17.76
C LEU A 182 -9.26 -32.08 -19.02
N ASP A 183 -9.26 -31.41 -20.17
CA ASP A 183 -9.06 -32.04 -21.48
C ASP A 183 -7.57 -32.17 -21.84
N ILE A 184 -7.31 -32.86 -22.95
CA ILE A 184 -5.94 -33.09 -23.43
C ILE A 184 -5.22 -31.79 -23.83
N GLU A 185 -5.97 -30.78 -24.26
CA GLU A 185 -5.43 -29.47 -24.64
C GLU A 185 -4.92 -28.71 -23.42
N CYS A 186 -5.66 -28.75 -22.30
CA CYS A 186 -5.22 -28.21 -21.01
C CYS A 186 -3.93 -28.88 -20.53
N PHE A 187 -3.82 -30.20 -20.62
CA PHE A 187 -2.57 -30.90 -20.25
C PHE A 187 -1.40 -30.54 -21.17
N SER A 188 -1.65 -30.41 -22.47
CA SER A 188 -0.63 -29.96 -23.41
C SER A 188 -0.15 -28.55 -23.10
N TYR A 189 -1.07 -27.66 -22.70
CA TYR A 189 -0.74 -26.31 -22.27
C TYR A 189 0.08 -26.31 -20.99
N LEU A 190 -0.35 -27.07 -19.97
CA LEU A 190 0.37 -27.19 -18.70
C LEU A 190 1.79 -27.72 -18.89
N ASN A 191 1.98 -28.73 -19.73
CA ASN A 191 3.31 -29.25 -20.04
C ASN A 191 4.22 -28.18 -20.64
N ARG A 192 3.74 -27.42 -21.62
CA ARG A 192 4.52 -26.33 -22.22
C ARG A 192 4.81 -25.21 -21.20
N ALA A 193 3.84 -24.89 -20.33
CA ALA A 193 4.01 -23.86 -19.31
C ALA A 193 5.02 -24.26 -18.23
N LEU A 194 5.09 -25.55 -17.89
CA LEU A 194 6.04 -26.12 -16.92
C LEU A 194 7.49 -26.16 -17.42
N GLU A 195 7.73 -26.02 -18.72
CA GLU A 195 9.09 -25.92 -19.27
C GLU A 195 9.76 -24.57 -18.96
N SER A 196 8.98 -23.55 -18.57
CA SER A 196 9.52 -22.25 -18.18
C SER A 196 10.19 -22.32 -16.80
N GLU A 197 11.37 -21.71 -16.67
CA GLU A 197 12.10 -21.61 -15.40
C GLU A 197 11.32 -20.83 -14.31
N GLN A 198 10.40 -19.96 -14.74
CA GLN A 198 9.56 -19.14 -13.85
C GLN A 198 8.22 -19.82 -13.53
N SER A 199 8.04 -21.09 -13.92
CA SER A 199 6.80 -21.82 -13.69
C SER A 199 6.52 -22.06 -12.19
N PRO A 200 5.27 -21.91 -11.74
CA PRO A 200 4.90 -22.25 -10.37
C PRO A 200 4.93 -23.77 -10.17
N ILE A 201 5.01 -24.19 -8.91
CA ILE A 201 4.85 -25.61 -8.57
C ILE A 201 3.38 -25.99 -8.79
N VAL A 202 3.14 -26.94 -9.71
CA VAL A 202 1.78 -27.42 -10.00
C VAL A 202 1.46 -28.64 -9.14
N ILE A 203 0.41 -28.53 -8.33
CA ILE A 203 -0.13 -29.62 -7.51
C ILE A 203 -1.50 -29.99 -8.06
N MET A 204 -1.67 -31.25 -8.45
CA MET A 204 -2.91 -31.78 -9.02
C MET A 204 -3.54 -32.79 -8.06
N ALA A 205 -4.86 -32.70 -7.89
CA ALA A 205 -5.64 -33.69 -7.14
C ALA A 205 -6.70 -34.35 -8.04
N THR A 206 -6.93 -35.64 -7.83
CA THR A 206 -8.02 -36.38 -8.48
C THR A 206 -8.69 -37.32 -7.49
N ASN A 207 -10.02 -37.31 -7.50
CA ASN A 207 -10.85 -38.25 -6.76
C ASN A 207 -11.21 -39.51 -7.59
N ARG A 208 -10.75 -39.57 -8.84
CA ARG A 208 -10.89 -40.74 -9.73
C ARG A 208 -9.56 -41.47 -9.80
N GLY A 209 -9.58 -42.76 -9.47
CA GLY A 209 -8.44 -43.69 -9.60
C GLY A 209 -8.44 -44.45 -10.92
#